data_AF-A0A914TWF4-F1
#
_entry.id   AF-A0A914TWF4-F1
#
_cell.length_a   1.000
_cell.length_b   1.000
_cell.length_c   1.000
_cell.angle_alpha   90.00
_cell.angle_beta   90.00
_cell.angle_gamma   90.00
#
_symmetry.space_group_name_H-M   'P 1'
#
loop_
_entity.id
_entity.type
_entity.pdbx_description
1 polymer ?
#
loop_
_entity_poly.entity_id
_entity_poly.type
_entity_poly.pdbx_seq_one_letter_code
_entity_poly.pdbx_strand_id
1 'polypeptide(L)'
;MTQRWQRGEISNFNYLMYLNTLAGRSYNDLSQYPVFPWILADYESEHLDLTNPKTFRDLSKPMGAQTPDRLSQFLKRFREWDDPTGDTPPYMYGTHYSSAMIVLSYLVRQEPFTQQFLKLQGGHFDLADRMFHCVRDAWLSASRNNMADVKELIPEFFYLPELFLNTNNFDLGVKQSGVMLNDILLPPWSKGDPHEFVRIHRQALECDYVSEHLHEWIDLIFGYKQNGDAAKEASNIFHHLFYEENVDFESIDDPLTRNATLGFINNFGQIPAQLFKKPHPMRKIQVANALSFVPGVTTPRLFYHSLESLRCGKKPVKELKAAVGEIRINEKGQVVVQEQNKVFIPPHYFLAWDYYDRSIRFGVIGAEKSICILETNDVYEVTCMASADGKSIFAGLTTGSIMVWTLNGINGVSSGLSPKLTRLT
;
A
#
# COMPACT_ATOMS: atom_id res chain seq x y z
N MET A 1 -10.11 7.94 -13.99
CA MET A 1 -9.93 7.42 -12.62
C MET A 1 -10.75 8.22 -11.60
N THR A 2 -10.70 9.55 -11.60
CA THR A 2 -11.41 10.43 -10.66
C THR A 2 -12.89 10.10 -10.47
N GLN A 3 -13.66 9.90 -11.54
CA GLN A 3 -15.07 9.52 -11.44
C GLN A 3 -15.29 8.20 -10.68
N ARG A 4 -14.38 7.23 -10.86
CA ARG A 4 -14.45 5.93 -10.15
C ARG A 4 -14.18 6.10 -8.66
N TRP A 5 -13.18 6.93 -8.31
CA TRP A 5 -12.92 7.31 -6.92
C TRP A 5 -14.11 8.06 -6.29
N GLN A 6 -14.69 9.03 -6.98
CA GLN A 6 -15.88 9.77 -6.51
C GLN A 6 -17.09 8.87 -6.26
N ARG A 7 -17.26 7.81 -7.06
CA ARG A 7 -18.31 6.79 -6.89
C ARG A 7 -17.96 5.72 -5.85
N GLY A 8 -16.77 5.79 -5.25
CA GLY A 8 -16.31 4.82 -4.26
C GLY A 8 -15.87 3.46 -4.82
N GLU A 9 -15.68 3.35 -6.13
CA GLU A 9 -15.18 2.12 -6.78
C GLU A 9 -13.67 1.89 -6.55
N ILE A 10 -12.96 2.92 -6.09
CA ILE A 10 -11.53 2.90 -5.81
C ILE A 10 -11.30 3.59 -4.47
N SER A 11 -10.41 3.01 -3.66
CA SER A 11 -10.02 3.54 -2.35
C SER A 11 -9.25 4.86 -2.47
N ASN A 12 -9.21 5.62 -1.37
CA ASN A 12 -8.41 6.85 -1.27
C ASN A 12 -6.94 6.55 -1.55
N PHE A 13 -6.40 5.49 -0.94
CA PHE A 13 -5.02 5.09 -1.17
C PHE A 13 -4.71 4.79 -2.64
N ASN A 14 -5.55 3.98 -3.31
CA ASN A 14 -5.30 3.64 -4.72
C ASN A 14 -5.42 4.88 -5.62
N TYR A 15 -6.29 5.82 -5.26
CA TYR A 15 -6.41 7.07 -5.98
C TYR A 15 -5.18 7.97 -5.77
N LEU A 16 -4.66 8.08 -4.55
CA LEU A 16 -3.42 8.79 -4.24
C LEU A 16 -2.22 8.18 -4.96
N MET A 17 -2.09 6.85 -5.00
CA MET A 17 -1.06 6.17 -5.78
C MET A 17 -1.16 6.53 -7.27
N TYR A 18 -2.37 6.51 -7.82
CA TYR A 18 -2.62 6.88 -9.21
C TYR A 18 -2.22 8.34 -9.52
N LEU A 19 -2.58 9.28 -8.65
CA LEU A 19 -2.20 10.69 -8.82
C LEU A 19 -0.69 10.89 -8.73
N ASN A 20 -0.02 10.22 -7.79
CA ASN A 20 1.44 10.23 -7.69
C ASN A 20 2.08 9.75 -9.00
N THR A 21 1.66 8.60 -9.52
CA THR A 21 2.18 8.07 -10.79
C THR A 21 1.95 9.04 -11.96
N LEU A 22 0.77 9.66 -12.06
CA LEU A 22 0.51 10.66 -13.11
C LEU A 22 1.37 11.91 -12.98
N ALA A 23 1.70 12.30 -11.75
CA ALA A 23 2.53 13.47 -11.47
C ALA A 23 4.04 13.21 -11.57
N GLY A 24 4.43 12.08 -12.20
CA GLY A 24 5.84 11.70 -12.41
C GLY A 24 6.51 11.00 -11.24
N ARG A 25 5.78 10.72 -10.14
CA ARG A 25 6.36 10.10 -8.94
C ARG A 25 6.57 8.61 -9.09
N SER A 26 7.68 8.12 -8.55
CA SER A 26 8.09 6.71 -8.69
C SER A 26 8.92 6.23 -7.50
N TYR A 27 8.87 4.92 -7.24
CA TYR A 27 9.75 4.25 -6.29
C TYR A 27 11.21 4.14 -6.77
N ASN A 28 11.44 4.32 -8.08
CA ASN A 28 12.78 4.23 -8.66
C ASN A 28 13.63 5.49 -8.45
N ASP A 29 13.01 6.61 -8.07
CA ASP A 29 13.67 7.89 -7.81
C ASP A 29 13.21 8.45 -6.46
N LEU A 30 14.10 8.41 -5.47
CA LEU A 30 13.80 8.90 -4.11
C LEU A 30 13.58 10.42 -4.04
N SER A 31 14.12 11.19 -4.99
CA SER A 31 13.88 12.64 -5.05
C SER A 31 12.44 12.95 -5.51
N GLN A 32 11.83 12.01 -6.23
CA GLN A 32 10.47 12.05 -6.75
C GLN A 32 9.60 10.92 -6.19
N TYR A 33 9.81 10.58 -4.92
CA TYR A 33 9.06 9.52 -4.27
C TYR A 33 7.57 9.88 -4.11
N PRO A 34 6.64 8.89 -4.14
CA PRO A 34 5.23 9.13 -3.88
C PRO A 34 4.98 9.83 -2.53
N VAL A 35 4.08 10.80 -2.54
CA VAL A 35 3.73 11.63 -1.37
C VAL A 35 2.30 11.32 -0.92
N PHE A 36 2.13 11.16 0.39
CA PHE A 36 0.85 10.93 1.05
C PHE A 36 0.63 11.96 2.17
N PRO A 37 -0.61 12.36 2.45
CA PRO A 37 -0.91 13.28 3.54
C PRO A 37 -0.67 12.64 4.91
N TRP A 38 -0.25 13.45 5.88
CA TRP A 38 -0.63 13.17 7.27
C TRP A 38 -2.17 13.15 7.37
N ILE A 39 -2.74 12.12 7.99
CA ILE A 39 -4.19 11.97 8.15
C ILE A 39 -4.65 12.33 9.56
N LEU A 40 -3.96 11.81 10.58
CA LEU A 40 -4.33 12.00 11.97
C LEU A 40 -3.61 13.22 12.57
N ALA A 41 -4.26 13.85 13.52
CA ALA A 41 -3.68 14.85 14.41
C ALA A 41 -3.57 14.33 15.87
N ASP A 42 -4.26 13.23 16.19
CA ASP A 42 -4.26 12.60 17.50
C ASP A 42 -3.31 11.38 17.57
N TYR A 43 -2.17 11.61 18.21
CA TYR A 43 -1.15 10.60 18.52
C TYR A 43 -0.95 10.42 20.03
N GLU A 44 -1.92 10.85 20.84
CA GLU A 44 -1.83 10.87 22.31
C GLU A 44 -2.93 10.06 22.99
N SER A 45 -4.12 9.97 22.40
CA SER A 45 -5.24 9.25 23.00
C SER A 45 -5.04 7.73 23.04
N GLU A 46 -5.60 7.09 24.06
CA GLU A 46 -5.70 5.62 24.19
C GLU A 46 -6.66 4.99 23.16
N HIS A 47 -7.64 5.77 22.69
CA HIS A 47 -8.63 5.33 21.71
C HIS A 47 -8.83 6.42 20.66
N LEU A 48 -8.88 6.00 19.39
CA LEU A 48 -9.03 6.89 18.26
C LEU A 48 -10.50 6.97 17.83
N ASP A 49 -11.09 8.17 17.92
CA ASP A 49 -12.47 8.43 17.48
C ASP A 49 -12.50 8.98 16.06
N LEU A 50 -12.74 8.11 15.08
CA LEU A 50 -12.82 8.50 13.67
C LEU A 50 -14.09 9.31 13.30
N THR A 51 -14.98 9.56 14.26
CA THR A 51 -16.14 10.45 14.06
C THR A 51 -15.89 11.87 14.55
N ASN A 52 -14.82 12.09 15.31
CA ASN A 52 -14.45 13.40 15.83
C ASN A 52 -13.54 14.13 14.82
N PRO A 53 -13.96 15.27 14.23
CA PRO A 53 -13.12 16.03 13.31
C PRO A 53 -11.75 16.43 13.88
N LYS A 54 -11.63 16.60 15.20
CA LYS A 54 -10.36 16.97 15.86
C LYS A 54 -9.30 15.86 15.83
N THR A 55 -9.71 14.63 15.55
CA THR A 55 -8.81 13.49 15.39
C THR A 55 -7.98 13.60 14.12
N PHE A 56 -8.45 14.37 13.14
CA PHE A 56 -7.83 14.48 11.82
C PHE A 56 -7.05 15.78 11.67
N ARG A 57 -6.03 15.73 10.82
CA ARG A 57 -5.41 16.92 10.25
C ARG A 57 -6.45 17.72 9.44
N ASP A 58 -6.28 19.04 9.42
CA ASP A 58 -6.93 19.90 8.41
C ASP A 58 -6.27 19.68 7.03
N LEU A 59 -6.96 18.93 6.16
CA LEU A 59 -6.49 18.58 4.81
C LEU A 59 -6.53 19.77 3.84
N SER A 60 -7.26 20.83 4.17
CA SER A 60 -7.33 22.06 3.36
C SER A 60 -6.09 22.96 3.48
N LYS A 61 -5.23 22.67 4.46
CA LYS A 61 -4.04 23.46 4.80
C LYS A 61 -2.76 22.64 4.63
N PRO A 62 -1.65 23.23 4.16
CA PRO A 62 -0.35 22.56 4.18
C PRO A 62 0.16 22.33 5.61
N MET A 63 1.20 21.50 5.78
CA MET A 63 1.82 21.23 7.09
C MET A 63 2.28 22.52 7.79
N GLY A 64 2.78 23.50 7.04
CA GLY A 64 3.17 24.82 7.56
C GLY A 64 2.05 25.60 8.25
N ALA A 65 0.79 25.33 7.89
CA ALA A 65 -0.37 26.11 8.28
C ALA A 65 -1.31 25.39 9.28
N GLN A 66 -0.90 24.24 9.82
CA GLN A 66 -1.75 23.46 10.73
C GLN A 66 -2.05 24.18 12.06
N THR A 67 -1.16 25.08 12.52
CA THR A 67 -1.35 25.86 13.74
C THR A 67 -1.26 27.37 13.47
N PRO A 68 -2.16 28.20 14.05
CA PRO A 68 -2.19 29.65 13.78
C PRO A 68 -0.87 30.36 14.13
N ASP A 69 -0.27 30.02 15.28
CA ASP A 69 0.98 30.65 15.73
C ASP A 69 2.12 30.39 14.75
N ARG A 70 2.25 29.15 14.27
CA ARG A 70 3.27 28.76 13.29
C ARG A 70 3.03 29.42 11.94
N LEU A 71 1.78 29.45 11.48
CA LEU A 71 1.40 30.14 10.24
C LEU A 71 1.77 31.62 10.30
N SER A 72 1.52 32.29 11.44
CA SER A 72 1.85 33.71 11.60
C SER A 72 3.34 34.01 11.39
N GLN A 73 4.22 33.09 11.82
CA GLN A 73 5.66 33.21 11.64
C GLN A 73 6.08 33.04 10.19
N PHE A 74 5.50 32.07 9.47
CA PHE A 74 5.74 31.90 8.03
C PHE A 74 5.26 33.12 7.24
N LEU A 75 4.07 33.62 7.53
CA LEU A 75 3.54 34.81 6.86
C LEU A 75 4.33 36.07 7.19
N LYS A 76 4.88 36.18 8.40
CA LYS A 76 5.79 37.28 8.76
C LYS A 76 7.05 37.23 7.89
N ARG A 77 7.74 36.09 7.81
CA ARG A 77 8.92 35.90 6.96
C ARG A 77 8.64 36.15 5.48
N PHE A 78 7.47 35.73 5.00
CA PHE A 78 7.05 35.96 3.63
C PHE A 78 6.81 37.46 3.32
N ARG A 79 6.17 38.20 4.24
CA ARG A 79 5.90 39.65 4.06
C ARG A 79 7.14 40.51 4.22
N GLU A 80 8.02 40.13 5.14
CA GLU A 80 9.27 40.83 5.43
C GLU A 80 10.43 40.29 4.58
N TRP A 81 10.13 39.51 3.52
CA TRP A 81 11.14 38.94 2.64
C TRP A 81 11.90 40.04 1.93
N ASP A 82 13.21 40.06 2.14
CA ASP A 82 14.13 40.99 1.51
C ASP A 82 15.38 40.20 1.11
N ASP A 83 15.50 39.94 -0.19
CA ASP A 83 16.67 39.26 -0.77
C ASP A 83 17.60 40.32 -1.38
N PRO A 84 18.80 40.54 -0.84
CA PRO A 84 19.70 41.61 -1.29
C PRO A 84 20.12 41.50 -2.77
N THR A 85 20.11 40.30 -3.35
CA THR A 85 20.45 40.09 -4.76
C THR A 85 19.23 40.23 -5.69
N GLY A 86 18.02 40.03 -5.15
CA GLY A 86 16.76 40.05 -5.89
C GLY A 86 16.51 38.78 -6.71
N ASP A 87 17.35 37.75 -6.57
CA ASP A 87 17.27 36.51 -7.33
C ASP A 87 16.24 35.54 -6.74
N THR A 88 15.99 35.64 -5.43
CA THR A 88 15.12 34.73 -4.69
C THR A 88 13.78 35.40 -4.38
N PRO A 89 12.67 35.01 -5.04
CA PRO A 89 11.36 35.55 -4.72
C PRO A 89 10.86 35.12 -3.32
N PRO A 90 9.92 35.85 -2.70
CA PRO A 90 9.36 35.48 -1.41
C PRO A 90 8.74 34.09 -1.40
N TYR A 91 9.02 33.32 -0.36
CA TYR A 91 8.44 31.99 -0.13
C TYR A 91 8.10 31.78 1.34
N MET A 92 7.20 30.83 1.61
CA MET A 92 6.84 30.45 2.97
C MET A 92 7.70 29.27 3.45
N TYR A 93 7.98 28.32 2.56
CA TYR A 93 8.67 27.08 2.91
C TYR A 93 10.00 26.92 2.17
N GLY A 94 11.10 27.04 2.90
CA GLY A 94 12.46 26.80 2.39
C GLY A 94 12.87 25.32 2.42
N THR A 95 12.06 24.46 3.04
CA THR A 95 12.21 23.01 3.01
C THR A 95 11.01 22.39 2.31
N HIS A 96 11.24 21.29 1.61
CA HIS A 96 10.18 20.59 0.88
C HIS A 96 9.53 19.51 1.76
N TYR A 97 8.28 19.15 1.44
CA TYR A 97 7.54 18.11 2.17
C TYR A 97 7.95 16.67 1.80
N SER A 98 8.70 16.48 0.71
CA SER A 98 9.18 15.18 0.23
C SER A 98 10.57 15.30 -0.38
N SER A 99 11.52 14.49 0.07
CA SER A 99 12.87 14.43 -0.49
C SER A 99 13.47 13.06 -0.26
N ALA A 100 14.56 12.75 -0.95
CA ALA A 100 15.26 11.48 -0.77
C ALA A 100 15.68 11.25 0.70
N MET A 101 16.17 12.29 1.38
CA MET A 101 16.55 12.20 2.78
C MET A 101 15.34 11.95 3.70
N ILE A 102 14.17 12.52 3.39
CA ILE A 102 12.94 12.28 4.17
C ILE A 102 12.51 10.81 4.04
N VAL A 103 12.46 10.29 2.81
CA VAL A 103 12.08 8.89 2.55
C VAL A 103 13.02 7.93 3.25
N LEU A 104 14.33 8.16 3.13
CA LEU A 104 15.35 7.34 3.78
C LEU A 104 15.31 7.46 5.30
N SER A 105 14.98 8.63 5.85
CA SER A 105 14.79 8.81 7.29
C SER A 105 13.61 7.97 7.82
N TYR A 106 12.49 7.92 7.09
CA TYR A 106 11.36 7.08 7.46
C TYR A 106 11.68 5.59 7.35
N LEU A 107 12.40 5.19 6.30
CA LEU A 107 12.69 3.78 5.99
C LEU A 107 14.05 3.29 6.51
N VAL A 108 14.75 4.07 7.34
CA VAL A 108 16.15 3.81 7.77
C VAL A 108 16.35 2.44 8.44
N ARG A 109 15.27 1.82 8.96
CA ARG A 109 15.28 0.50 9.60
C ARG A 109 15.12 -0.67 8.63
N GLN A 110 14.84 -0.40 7.36
CA GLN A 110 14.57 -1.39 6.32
C GLN A 110 15.67 -1.37 5.25
N GLU A 111 16.21 -2.55 4.93
CA GLU A 111 17.10 -2.68 3.78
C GLU A 111 16.28 -2.69 2.47
N PRO A 112 16.80 -2.12 1.36
CA PRO A 112 18.13 -1.52 1.16
C PRO A 112 18.24 -0.03 1.56
N PHE A 113 17.21 0.55 2.19
CA PHE A 113 17.16 1.98 2.51
C PHE A 113 18.18 2.36 3.59
N THR A 114 18.49 1.47 4.52
CA THR A 114 19.57 1.66 5.50
C THR A 114 20.89 1.93 4.79
N GLN A 115 21.31 1.08 3.84
CA GLN A 115 22.56 1.32 3.09
C GLN A 115 22.55 2.64 2.33
N GLN A 116 21.41 3.04 1.77
CA GLN A 116 21.29 4.30 1.04
C GLN A 116 21.35 5.51 1.98
N PHE A 117 20.72 5.43 3.15
CA PHE A 117 20.81 6.46 4.20
C PHE A 117 22.26 6.66 4.64
N LEU A 118 22.98 5.57 4.94
CA LEU A 118 24.38 5.62 5.34
C LEU A 118 25.25 6.27 4.25
N LYS A 119 25.03 5.94 2.97
CA LYS A 119 25.77 6.57 1.86
C LYS A 119 25.56 8.08 1.78
N LEU A 120 24.34 8.57 1.99
CA LEU A 120 24.06 10.01 1.99
C LEU A 120 24.59 10.71 3.25
N GLN A 121 24.72 10.02 4.38
CA GLN A 121 25.22 10.55 5.65
C GLN A 121 26.73 10.32 5.89
N GLY A 122 27.50 9.95 4.86
CA GLY A 122 28.95 9.81 4.99
C GLY A 122 29.43 8.50 5.63
N GLY A 123 28.59 7.45 5.63
CA GLY A 123 28.93 6.08 6.03
C GLY A 123 28.51 5.68 7.44
N HIS A 124 27.85 6.57 8.18
CA HIS A 124 27.36 6.31 9.54
C HIS A 124 25.91 6.77 9.71
N PHE A 125 25.24 6.28 10.76
CA PHE A 125 23.92 6.79 11.13
C PHE A 125 23.99 8.27 11.55
N ASP A 126 22.86 8.96 11.49
CA ASP A 126 22.77 10.35 11.96
C ASP A 126 22.82 10.39 13.50
N LEU A 127 22.95 11.58 14.07
CA LEU A 127 22.79 11.80 15.50
C LEU A 127 21.42 11.26 15.94
N ALA A 128 21.42 10.45 17.00
CA ALA A 128 20.21 9.81 17.52
C ALA A 128 19.06 10.80 17.80
N ASP A 129 19.36 12.02 18.26
CA ASP A 129 18.37 13.08 18.49
C ASP A 129 17.68 13.60 17.22
N ARG A 130 18.29 13.43 16.04
CA ARG A 130 17.72 13.84 14.75
C ARG A 130 16.98 12.72 14.02
N MET A 131 17.17 11.48 14.46
CA MET A 131 16.58 10.33 13.80
C MET A 131 15.10 10.15 14.11
N PHE A 132 14.38 9.62 13.11
CA PHE A 132 12.99 9.23 13.27
C PHE A 132 12.87 8.11 14.30
N HIS A 133 12.21 8.41 15.43
CA HIS A 133 12.08 7.50 16.57
C HIS A 133 10.69 7.50 17.21
N CYS A 134 9.82 8.47 16.89
CA CYS A 134 8.51 8.62 17.50
C CYS A 134 7.54 9.27 16.50
N VAL A 135 6.38 8.64 16.27
CA VAL A 135 5.37 9.16 15.32
C VAL A 135 4.77 10.48 15.83
N ARG A 136 4.47 10.56 17.13
CA ARG A 136 3.94 11.78 17.77
C ARG A 136 4.90 12.95 17.61
N ASP A 137 6.19 12.75 17.90
CA ASP A 137 7.18 13.81 17.81
C ASP A 137 7.40 14.27 16.37
N ALA A 138 7.36 13.33 15.41
CA ALA A 138 7.41 13.66 13.98
C ALA A 138 6.23 14.52 13.55
N TRP A 139 5.00 14.17 13.97
CA TRP A 139 3.81 14.98 13.73
C TRP A 139 3.93 16.37 14.37
N LEU A 140 4.33 16.46 15.64
CA LEU A 140 4.46 17.73 16.35
C LEU A 140 5.55 18.63 15.75
N SER A 141 6.69 18.05 15.35
CA SER A 141 7.75 18.76 14.62
C SER A 141 7.21 19.35 13.33
N ALA A 142 6.59 18.50 12.50
CA ALA A 142 6.14 18.87 11.16
C ALA A 142 4.88 19.74 11.13
N SER A 143 4.05 19.76 12.17
CA SER A 143 2.79 20.55 12.22
C SER A 143 2.86 21.80 13.09
N ARG A 144 3.77 21.84 14.08
CA ARG A 144 3.75 22.87 15.13
C ARG A 144 5.12 23.42 15.51
N ASN A 145 6.06 22.56 15.88
CA ASN A 145 7.21 22.98 16.68
C ASN A 145 8.42 23.45 15.86
N ASN A 146 8.59 22.97 14.62
CA ASN A 146 9.80 23.21 13.86
C ASN A 146 9.52 23.98 12.55
N MET A 147 10.06 25.19 12.42
CA MET A 147 9.91 26.05 11.25
C MET A 147 10.66 25.56 10.00
N ALA A 148 11.56 24.59 10.16
CA ALA A 148 12.26 23.91 9.06
C ALA A 148 11.64 22.55 8.71
N ASP A 149 10.52 22.17 9.36
CA ASP A 149 9.88 20.87 9.16
C ASP A 149 8.44 21.02 8.66
N VAL A 150 8.23 20.65 7.40
CA VAL A 150 6.94 20.62 6.71
C VAL A 150 6.69 19.26 6.03
N LYS A 151 7.35 18.20 6.50
CA LYS A 151 7.30 16.86 5.89
C LYS A 151 5.87 16.32 5.80
N GLU A 152 5.53 15.80 4.63
CA GLU A 152 4.38 14.91 4.42
C GLU A 152 4.82 13.45 4.55
N LEU A 153 3.87 12.51 4.50
CA LEU A 153 4.12 11.08 4.64
C LEU A 153 4.46 10.40 3.31
N ILE A 154 4.89 9.13 3.44
CA ILE A 154 5.07 8.18 2.35
C ILE A 154 3.97 7.10 2.38
N PRO A 155 3.68 6.40 1.26
CA PRO A 155 2.66 5.36 1.21
C PRO A 155 2.80 4.26 2.27
N GLU A 156 4.02 3.91 2.65
CA GLU A 156 4.39 2.81 3.55
C GLU A 156 3.75 2.95 4.94
N PHE A 157 3.47 4.17 5.40
CA PHE A 157 2.72 4.41 6.64
C PHE A 157 1.32 3.79 6.66
N PHE A 158 0.80 3.35 5.50
CA PHE A 158 -0.55 2.84 5.31
C PHE A 158 -0.59 1.37 4.87
N TYR A 159 0.56 0.68 4.78
CA TYR A 159 0.59 -0.76 4.49
C TYR A 159 1.83 -1.53 4.96
N LEU A 160 2.90 -0.89 5.45
CA LEU A 160 4.17 -1.56 5.78
C LEU A 160 4.51 -1.44 7.29
N PRO A 161 4.05 -2.38 8.14
CA PRO A 161 4.35 -2.42 9.57
C PRO A 161 5.85 -2.47 9.89
N GLU A 162 6.64 -3.10 9.03
CA GLU A 162 8.09 -3.28 9.19
C GLU A 162 8.84 -1.96 9.25
N LEU A 163 8.30 -0.88 8.66
CA LEU A 163 8.85 0.48 8.78
C LEU A 163 9.11 0.88 10.24
N PHE A 164 8.26 0.42 11.17
CA PHE A 164 8.29 0.78 12.58
C PHE A 164 9.17 -0.14 13.44
N LEU A 165 9.73 -1.20 12.85
CA LEU A 165 10.49 -2.23 13.55
C LEU A 165 11.97 -2.19 13.15
N ASN A 166 12.86 -2.31 14.13
CA ASN A 166 14.29 -2.50 13.93
C ASN A 166 14.62 -4.01 13.89
N THR A 167 14.02 -4.74 12.95
CA THR A 167 14.18 -6.19 12.82
C THR A 167 15.62 -6.63 12.56
N ASN A 168 16.41 -5.75 11.95
CA ASN A 168 17.83 -5.96 11.66
C ASN A 168 18.74 -5.71 12.88
N ASN A 169 18.20 -5.23 14.01
CA ASN A 169 18.94 -4.90 15.24
C ASN A 169 20.09 -3.91 14.98
N PHE A 170 19.85 -2.88 14.18
CA PHE A 170 20.83 -1.82 13.95
C PHE A 170 21.13 -1.06 15.25
N ASP A 171 22.39 -0.64 15.42
CA ASP A 171 22.78 0.33 16.44
C ASP A 171 22.48 1.75 15.93
N LEU A 172 21.34 2.28 16.38
CA LEU A 172 20.83 3.59 16.00
C LEU A 172 21.27 4.69 16.99
N GLY A 173 22.11 4.35 17.96
CA GLY A 173 22.64 5.25 18.97
C GLY A 173 21.66 5.58 20.12
N VAL A 174 22.10 6.52 20.96
CA VAL A 174 21.41 6.95 22.18
C VAL A 174 21.25 8.47 22.15
N LYS A 175 20.03 8.95 22.40
CA LYS A 175 19.74 10.39 22.50
C LYS A 175 20.47 11.00 23.69
N GLN A 176 20.66 12.31 23.68
CA GLN A 176 21.16 13.06 24.83
C GLN A 176 20.30 12.86 26.10
N SER A 177 19.01 12.57 25.94
CA SER A 177 18.10 12.22 27.04
C SER A 177 18.35 10.83 27.65
N GLY A 178 19.29 10.05 27.13
CA GLY A 178 19.57 8.67 27.54
C GLY A 178 18.65 7.62 26.90
N VAL A 179 17.76 8.02 25.99
CA VAL A 179 16.85 7.10 25.29
C VAL A 179 17.61 6.42 24.16
N MET A 180 17.76 5.10 24.24
CA MET A 180 18.31 4.28 23.16
C MET A 180 17.30 4.15 22.02
N LEU A 181 17.73 4.35 20.79
CA LEU A 181 16.87 4.18 19.62
C LEU A 181 16.76 2.70 19.26
N ASN A 182 15.51 2.27 19.03
CA ASN A 182 15.21 0.94 18.54
C ASN A 182 13.96 1.00 17.63
N ASP A 183 12.96 0.17 17.86
CA ASP A 183 11.63 0.30 17.26
C ASP A 183 11.06 1.72 17.42
N ILE A 184 10.22 2.13 16.47
CA ILE A 184 9.56 3.44 16.52
C ILE A 184 8.52 3.46 17.64
N LEU A 185 8.51 4.53 18.42
CA LEU A 185 7.47 4.78 19.41
C LEU A 185 6.16 5.13 18.70
N LEU A 186 5.17 4.26 18.92
CA LEU A 186 3.83 4.35 18.36
C LEU A 186 2.85 4.99 19.36
N PRO A 187 1.74 5.60 18.87
CA PRO A 187 0.73 6.18 19.73
C PRO A 187 -0.02 5.14 20.59
N PRO A 188 -0.57 5.52 21.76
CA PRO A 188 -1.20 4.57 22.68
C PRO A 188 -2.34 3.74 22.07
N TRP A 189 -3.14 4.34 21.19
CA TRP A 189 -4.23 3.66 20.49
C TRP A 189 -3.80 2.47 19.62
N SER A 190 -2.52 2.35 19.26
CA SER A 190 -2.00 1.18 18.54
C SER A 190 -1.47 0.08 19.47
N LYS A 191 -1.50 0.29 20.79
CA LYS A 191 -1.10 -0.69 21.82
C LYS A 191 0.30 -1.27 21.63
N GLY A 192 1.21 -0.48 21.05
CA GLY A 192 2.57 -0.91 20.75
C GLY A 192 2.69 -1.92 19.60
N ASP A 193 1.63 -2.18 18.84
CA ASP A 193 1.64 -3.08 17.69
C ASP A 193 1.70 -2.29 16.35
N PRO A 194 2.78 -2.43 15.57
CA PRO A 194 2.91 -1.84 14.24
C PRO A 194 1.82 -2.27 13.24
N HIS A 195 1.35 -3.52 13.32
CA HIS A 195 0.27 -4.00 12.44
C HIS A 195 -1.03 -3.29 12.77
N GLU A 196 -1.33 -3.12 14.06
CA GLU A 196 -2.50 -2.37 14.51
C GLU A 196 -2.40 -0.89 14.16
N PHE A 197 -1.20 -0.29 14.29
CA PHE A 197 -0.94 1.08 13.83
C PHE A 197 -1.29 1.25 12.35
N VAL A 198 -0.72 0.41 11.48
CA VAL A 198 -0.97 0.47 10.03
C VAL A 198 -2.45 0.19 9.70
N ARG A 199 -3.07 -0.78 10.39
CA ARG A 199 -4.49 -1.12 10.18
C ARG A 199 -5.39 0.06 10.49
N ILE A 200 -5.22 0.71 11.65
CA ILE A 200 -6.00 1.88 12.07
C ILE A 200 -5.67 3.09 11.18
N HIS A 201 -4.40 3.31 10.86
CA HIS A 201 -3.99 4.45 10.03
C HIS A 201 -4.55 4.33 8.60
N ARG A 202 -4.57 3.11 8.03
CA ARG A 202 -5.27 2.84 6.77
C ARG A 202 -6.78 2.99 6.90
N GLN A 203 -7.38 2.56 8.01
CA GLN A 203 -8.80 2.77 8.28
C GLN A 203 -9.14 4.26 8.35
N ALA A 204 -8.28 5.10 8.95
CA ALA A 204 -8.44 6.54 9.00
C ALA A 204 -8.36 7.17 7.60
N LEU A 205 -7.38 6.76 6.78
CA LEU A 205 -7.26 7.23 5.39
C LEU A 205 -8.52 6.92 4.57
N GLU A 206 -9.19 5.79 4.83
CA GLU A 206 -10.38 5.37 4.09
C GLU A 206 -11.70 5.76 4.77
N CYS A 207 -11.67 6.53 5.86
CA CYS A 207 -12.88 6.93 6.57
C CYS A 207 -13.68 7.98 5.79
N ASP A 208 -14.90 8.25 6.25
CA ASP A 208 -15.81 9.17 5.58
C ASP A 208 -15.29 10.60 5.62
N TYR A 209 -14.82 11.05 6.78
CA TYR A 209 -14.24 12.38 6.95
C TYR A 209 -13.09 12.63 5.96
N VAL A 210 -12.11 11.72 5.90
CA VAL A 210 -10.98 11.87 4.96
C VAL A 210 -11.48 11.80 3.53
N SER A 211 -12.40 10.90 3.21
CA SER A 211 -12.95 10.79 1.86
C SER A 211 -13.63 12.09 1.40
N GLU A 212 -14.35 12.78 2.27
CA GLU A 212 -14.98 14.08 1.97
C GLU A 212 -13.94 15.20 1.80
N HIS A 213 -12.84 15.17 2.55
CA HIS A 213 -11.86 16.26 2.61
C HIS A 213 -10.58 16.07 1.78
N LEU A 214 -10.29 14.86 1.29
CA LEU A 214 -9.02 14.55 0.61
C LEU A 214 -8.80 15.36 -0.68
N HIS A 215 -9.87 15.77 -1.36
CA HIS A 215 -9.79 16.63 -2.53
C HIS A 215 -9.11 17.98 -2.25
N GLU A 216 -9.22 18.49 -1.02
CA GLU A 216 -8.61 19.76 -0.61
C GLU A 216 -7.09 19.64 -0.48
N TRP A 217 -6.59 18.49 -0.01
CA TRP A 217 -5.16 18.19 0.02
C TRP A 217 -4.62 17.96 -1.39
N ILE A 218 -5.39 17.28 -2.24
CA ILE A 218 -5.04 17.10 -3.66
C ILE A 218 -4.89 18.46 -4.35
N ASP A 219 -5.72 19.45 -4.02
CA ASP A 219 -5.61 20.80 -4.57
C ASP A 219 -4.28 21.49 -4.21
N LEU A 220 -3.73 21.24 -3.02
CA LEU A 220 -2.44 21.76 -2.57
C LEU A 220 -1.25 21.11 -3.28
N ILE A 221 -1.30 19.78 -3.45
CA ILE A 221 -0.14 19.00 -3.92
C ILE A 221 -0.12 18.79 -5.43
N PHE A 222 -1.27 18.55 -6.05
CA PHE A 222 -1.39 18.25 -7.48
C PHE A 222 -2.33 19.20 -8.23
N GLY A 223 -3.03 20.09 -7.53
CA GLY A 223 -4.09 20.90 -8.11
C GLY A 223 -3.78 22.38 -8.19
N TYR A 224 -4.85 23.17 -8.23
CA TYR A 224 -4.76 24.60 -8.58
C TYR A 224 -4.15 25.46 -7.46
N LYS A 225 -4.01 24.94 -6.23
CA LYS A 225 -3.37 25.63 -5.09
C LYS A 225 -1.88 25.30 -4.95
N GLN A 226 -1.27 24.66 -5.96
CA GLN A 226 0.15 24.31 -5.96
C GLN A 226 1.07 25.51 -6.26
N ASN A 227 0.60 26.44 -7.11
CA ASN A 227 1.34 27.65 -7.51
C ASN A 227 0.40 28.87 -7.69
N GLY A 228 0.99 30.03 -7.97
CA GLY A 228 0.26 31.28 -8.25
C GLY A 228 -0.50 31.86 -7.04
N ASP A 229 -1.48 32.71 -7.32
CA ASP A 229 -2.25 33.43 -6.29
C ASP A 229 -3.05 32.48 -5.39
N ALA A 230 -3.61 31.41 -5.96
CA ALA A 230 -4.33 30.39 -5.19
C ALA A 230 -3.44 29.69 -4.17
N ALA A 231 -2.18 29.42 -4.51
CA ALA A 231 -1.21 28.90 -3.56
C ALA A 231 -0.85 29.93 -2.48
N LYS A 232 -0.71 31.21 -2.84
CA LYS A 232 -0.44 32.29 -1.88
C LYS A 232 -1.57 32.44 -0.86
N GLU A 233 -2.83 32.42 -1.32
CA GLU A 233 -4.02 32.43 -0.46
C GLU A 233 -4.10 31.21 0.44
N ALA A 234 -3.75 30.03 -0.08
CA ALA A 234 -3.69 28.78 0.68
C ALA A 234 -2.44 28.65 1.58
N SER A 235 -1.58 29.66 1.60
CA SER A 235 -0.28 29.66 2.30
C SER A 235 0.64 28.50 1.88
N ASN A 236 0.69 28.19 0.59
CA ASN A 236 1.34 27.00 0.02
C ASN A 236 2.49 27.35 -0.93
N ILE A 237 3.27 28.40 -0.61
CA ILE A 237 4.38 28.86 -1.46
C ILE A 237 5.71 28.27 -0.97
N PHE A 238 6.33 27.46 -1.83
CA PHE A 238 7.63 26.87 -1.58
C PHE A 238 8.76 27.68 -2.24
N HIS A 239 10.01 27.37 -1.88
CA HIS A 239 11.18 27.91 -2.55
C HIS A 239 11.11 27.70 -4.07
N HIS A 240 11.43 28.73 -4.86
CA HIS A 240 11.24 28.72 -6.32
C HIS A 240 11.97 27.57 -7.03
N LEU A 241 13.16 27.17 -6.54
CA LEU A 241 13.94 26.04 -7.05
C LEU A 241 13.29 24.66 -6.89
N PHE A 242 12.22 24.52 -6.09
CA PHE A 242 11.49 23.25 -6.02
C PHE A 242 10.52 23.06 -7.19
N TYR A 243 10.22 24.11 -7.94
CA TYR A 243 9.33 24.03 -9.11
C TYR A 243 10.16 23.79 -10.37
N GLU A 244 9.87 22.70 -11.08
CA GLU A 244 10.62 22.28 -12.28
C GLU A 244 10.69 23.38 -13.34
N GLU A 245 9.58 24.09 -13.57
CA GLU A 245 9.47 25.17 -14.56
C GLU A 245 10.42 26.37 -14.28
N ASN A 246 10.91 26.50 -13.04
CA ASN A 246 11.78 27.61 -12.63
C ASN A 246 13.27 27.31 -12.75
N VAL A 247 13.66 26.10 -13.21
CA VAL A 247 15.06 25.69 -13.32
C VAL A 247 15.38 25.38 -14.78
N ASP A 248 15.94 26.36 -15.48
CA ASP A 248 16.47 26.18 -16.83
C ASP A 248 17.93 25.70 -16.79
N PHE A 249 18.14 24.39 -16.83
CA PHE A 249 19.48 23.81 -16.85
C PHE A 249 20.29 24.08 -18.11
N GLU A 250 19.64 24.43 -19.23
CA GLU A 250 20.32 24.72 -20.49
C GLU A 250 20.92 26.14 -20.47
N SER A 251 20.31 27.04 -19.70
CA SER A 251 20.84 28.39 -19.48
C SER A 251 22.04 28.48 -18.52
N ILE A 252 22.37 27.39 -17.80
CA ILE A 252 23.47 27.40 -16.82
C ILE A 252 24.77 26.94 -17.50
N ASP A 253 25.56 27.92 -17.96
CA ASP A 253 26.85 27.68 -18.61
C ASP A 253 27.94 27.16 -17.65
N ASP A 254 27.90 27.58 -16.37
CA ASP A 254 28.91 27.21 -15.36
C ASP A 254 28.67 25.79 -14.82
N PRO A 255 29.62 24.84 -15.01
CA PRO A 255 29.46 23.47 -14.54
C PRO A 255 29.34 23.33 -13.02
N LEU A 256 29.93 24.24 -12.24
CA LEU A 256 29.84 24.22 -10.78
C LEU A 256 28.43 24.58 -10.32
N THR A 257 27.89 25.68 -10.84
CA THR A 257 26.52 26.12 -10.58
C THR A 257 25.51 25.07 -11.03
N ARG A 258 25.71 24.46 -12.20
CA ARG A 258 24.85 23.37 -12.68
C ARG A 258 24.87 22.16 -11.74
N ASN A 259 26.05 21.74 -11.30
CA ASN A 259 26.20 20.62 -10.36
C ASN A 259 25.62 20.94 -8.98
N ALA A 260 25.76 22.19 -8.50
CA ALA A 260 25.17 22.65 -7.25
C ALA A 260 23.63 22.64 -7.32
N THR A 261 23.05 23.10 -8.43
CA THR A 261 21.60 23.09 -8.67
C THR A 261 21.05 21.66 -8.75
N LEU A 262 21.75 20.76 -9.46
CA LEU A 262 21.40 19.33 -9.50
C LEU A 262 21.49 18.69 -8.11
N GLY A 263 22.56 18.99 -7.36
CA GLY A 263 22.74 18.53 -5.99
C GLY A 263 21.64 19.05 -5.06
N PHE A 264 21.20 20.29 -5.25
CA PHE A 264 20.09 20.87 -4.49
C PHE A 264 18.79 20.12 -4.76
N ILE A 265 18.43 19.97 -6.03
CA ILE A 265 17.21 19.28 -6.46
C ILE A 265 17.14 17.84 -5.94
N ASN A 266 18.23 17.08 -6.09
CA ASN A 266 18.27 15.68 -5.69
C ASN A 266 18.15 15.50 -4.16
N ASN A 267 18.63 16.46 -3.37
CA ASN A 267 18.67 16.34 -1.90
C ASN A 267 17.50 17.03 -1.20
N PHE A 268 16.97 18.12 -1.76
CA PHE A 268 15.94 18.95 -1.12
C PHE A 268 14.54 18.74 -1.70
N GLY A 269 14.41 17.94 -2.77
CA GLY A 269 13.12 17.53 -3.34
C GLY A 269 12.61 18.45 -4.44
N GLN A 270 11.55 17.99 -5.11
CA GLN A 270 10.87 18.70 -6.19
C GLN A 270 9.37 18.72 -5.95
N ILE A 271 8.65 19.72 -6.44
CA ILE A 271 7.19 19.78 -6.48
C ILE A 271 6.67 18.84 -7.58
N PRO A 272 5.59 18.04 -7.36
CA PRO A 272 5.06 17.14 -8.39
C PRO A 272 4.48 17.93 -9.57
N ALA A 273 4.37 17.31 -10.75
CA ALA A 273 3.69 17.97 -11.86
C ALA A 273 2.23 18.33 -11.49
N GLN A 274 1.81 19.56 -11.84
CA GLN A 274 0.44 20.01 -11.62
C GLN A 274 -0.53 19.25 -12.54
N LEU A 275 -1.45 18.50 -11.96
CA LEU A 275 -2.43 17.70 -12.69
C LEU A 275 -3.73 18.45 -12.98
N PHE A 276 -4.12 19.39 -12.09
CA PHE A 276 -5.41 20.07 -12.17
C PHE A 276 -5.27 21.59 -12.03
N LYS A 277 -5.97 22.34 -12.88
CA LYS A 277 -6.03 23.81 -12.86
C LYS A 277 -7.34 24.35 -12.26
N LYS A 278 -8.22 23.46 -11.79
CA LYS A 278 -9.51 23.77 -11.17
C LYS A 278 -9.64 22.99 -9.86
N PRO A 279 -10.54 23.40 -8.95
CA PRO A 279 -10.81 22.66 -7.73
C PRO A 279 -11.08 21.19 -7.99
N HIS A 280 -10.35 20.32 -7.30
CA HIS A 280 -10.53 18.88 -7.40
C HIS A 280 -11.91 18.50 -6.88
N PRO A 281 -12.67 17.65 -7.58
CA PRO A 281 -14.02 17.35 -7.16
C PRO A 281 -14.01 16.52 -5.87
N MET A 282 -14.94 16.83 -4.96
CA MET A 282 -15.18 16.08 -3.72
C MET A 282 -15.65 14.65 -4.02
N ARG A 283 -15.21 13.68 -3.21
CA ARG A 283 -15.74 12.31 -3.23
C ARG A 283 -17.04 12.27 -2.44
N LYS A 284 -18.09 11.70 -3.04
CA LYS A 284 -19.40 11.59 -2.40
C LYS A 284 -19.43 10.34 -1.54
N ILE A 285 -19.80 10.49 -0.27
CA ILE A 285 -20.00 9.35 0.62
C ILE A 285 -21.31 8.67 0.25
N GLN A 286 -21.21 7.42 -0.18
CA GLN A 286 -22.36 6.56 -0.38
C GLN A 286 -22.44 5.64 0.83
N VAL A 287 -23.49 5.81 1.64
CA VAL A 287 -23.73 4.94 2.79
C VAL A 287 -24.10 3.55 2.27
N ALA A 288 -23.13 2.63 2.28
CA ALA A 288 -23.35 1.26 1.83
C ALA A 288 -23.81 0.38 3.00
N ASN A 289 -25.11 0.03 2.99
CA ASN A 289 -25.78 -1.01 3.77
C ASN A 289 -25.73 -0.92 5.32
N ALA A 290 -26.88 -1.20 5.93
CA ALA A 290 -27.14 -1.20 7.39
C ALA A 290 -26.40 -2.27 8.23
N LEU A 291 -25.36 -2.90 7.68
CA LEU A 291 -24.58 -3.97 8.32
C LEU A 291 -23.18 -3.53 8.79
N SER A 292 -22.85 -2.24 8.67
CA SER A 292 -21.61 -1.67 9.22
C SER A 292 -21.89 -1.12 10.62
N PHE A 293 -21.22 -1.67 11.64
CA PHE A 293 -21.29 -1.22 13.03
C PHE A 293 -20.09 -0.35 13.44
N VAL A 294 -19.19 0.01 12.52
CA VAL A 294 -18.04 0.87 12.82
C VAL A 294 -18.39 2.34 12.51
N PRO A 295 -18.52 3.21 13.52
CA PRO A 295 -18.83 4.62 13.29
C PRO A 295 -17.77 5.31 12.40
N GLY A 296 -18.21 6.18 11.48
CA GLY A 296 -17.34 7.02 10.65
C GLY A 296 -16.74 6.36 9.39
N VAL A 297 -17.15 5.13 9.05
CA VAL A 297 -16.72 4.45 7.82
C VAL A 297 -17.92 3.78 7.13
N THR A 298 -18.43 4.40 6.06
CA THR A 298 -19.65 3.96 5.37
C THR A 298 -19.44 3.48 3.94
N THR A 299 -18.21 3.53 3.41
CA THR A 299 -17.88 2.96 2.08
C THR A 299 -18.11 1.44 2.04
N PRO A 300 -18.52 0.85 0.88
CA PRO A 300 -18.75 -0.58 0.74
C PRO A 300 -17.49 -1.35 1.09
N ARG A 301 -17.48 -1.93 2.29
CA ARG A 301 -16.32 -2.67 2.76
C ARG A 301 -16.29 -4.04 2.09
N LEU A 302 -15.09 -4.48 1.66
CA LEU A 302 -14.85 -5.87 1.30
C LEU A 302 -15.20 -6.79 2.48
N PHE A 303 -15.63 -8.04 2.22
CA PHE A 303 -16.25 -8.93 3.22
C PHE A 303 -15.43 -9.09 4.51
N TYR A 304 -14.10 -9.02 4.43
CA TYR A 304 -13.20 -9.22 5.56
C TYR A 304 -13.15 -8.05 6.55
N HIS A 305 -13.76 -6.91 6.26
CA HIS A 305 -13.93 -5.83 7.24
C HIS A 305 -15.25 -5.91 8.02
N SER A 306 -16.09 -6.89 7.72
CA SER A 306 -17.38 -7.15 8.36
C SER A 306 -17.51 -8.65 8.64
N LEU A 307 -16.44 -9.26 9.18
CA LEU A 307 -16.42 -10.69 9.54
C LEU A 307 -17.58 -11.04 10.47
N GLU A 308 -17.94 -10.14 11.38
CA GLU A 308 -19.07 -10.29 12.30
C GLU A 308 -20.44 -10.32 11.59
N SER A 309 -20.51 -9.73 10.39
CA SER A 309 -21.69 -9.74 9.53
C SER A 309 -21.76 -11.00 8.67
N LEU A 310 -20.71 -11.82 8.64
CA LEU A 310 -20.78 -13.15 8.03
C LEU A 310 -21.77 -14.00 8.83
N ARG A 311 -22.85 -14.39 8.17
CA ARG A 311 -23.80 -15.36 8.71
C ARG A 311 -23.46 -16.71 8.12
N CYS A 312 -23.25 -17.71 8.97
CA CYS A 312 -23.14 -19.08 8.49
C CYS A 312 -24.44 -19.45 7.77
N GLY A 313 -24.33 -20.01 6.56
CA GLY A 313 -25.49 -20.45 5.80
C GLY A 313 -26.27 -21.48 6.62
N LYS A 314 -27.60 -21.31 6.71
CA LYS A 314 -28.47 -22.27 7.42
C LYS A 314 -28.50 -23.67 6.76
N LYS A 315 -28.06 -23.75 5.52
CA LYS A 315 -27.93 -24.99 4.76
C LYS A 315 -26.50 -25.10 4.23
N PRO A 316 -25.92 -26.30 4.22
CA PRO A 316 -24.63 -26.52 3.59
C PRO A 316 -24.71 -26.16 2.09
N VAL A 317 -23.62 -25.61 1.56
CA VAL A 317 -23.50 -25.32 0.11
C VAL A 317 -23.61 -26.61 -0.70
N LYS A 318 -23.07 -27.71 -0.17
CA LYS A 318 -23.17 -29.06 -0.71
C LYS A 318 -22.92 -30.08 0.40
N GLU A 319 -23.72 -31.14 0.46
CA GLU A 319 -23.46 -32.30 1.32
C GLU A 319 -22.64 -33.34 0.54
N LEU A 320 -21.58 -33.85 1.18
CA LEU A 320 -20.71 -34.88 0.63
C LEU A 320 -20.81 -36.14 1.49
N LYS A 321 -20.46 -37.29 0.90
CA LYS A 321 -20.44 -38.57 1.64
C LYS A 321 -19.09 -38.84 2.32
N ALA A 322 -18.08 -38.01 2.04
CA ALA A 322 -16.73 -38.07 2.59
C ALA A 322 -16.19 -36.68 2.92
N ALA A 323 -14.99 -36.62 3.50
CA ALA A 323 -14.30 -35.36 3.81
C ALA A 323 -14.08 -34.51 2.55
N VAL A 324 -13.97 -33.19 2.72
CA VAL A 324 -13.70 -32.25 1.62
C VAL A 324 -12.24 -32.39 1.18
N GLY A 325 -12.02 -32.65 -0.10
CA GLY A 325 -10.67 -32.69 -0.69
C GLY A 325 -10.30 -31.38 -1.36
N GLU A 326 -11.21 -30.84 -2.18
CA GLU A 326 -10.97 -29.62 -2.96
C GLU A 326 -12.21 -28.74 -3.02
N ILE A 327 -12.00 -27.42 -2.88
CA ILE A 327 -13.01 -26.37 -3.08
C ILE A 327 -12.51 -25.46 -4.20
N ARG A 328 -13.27 -25.32 -5.29
CA ARG A 328 -12.99 -24.37 -6.37
C ARG A 328 -14.22 -23.57 -6.75
N ILE A 329 -14.01 -22.45 -7.42
CA ILE A 329 -15.06 -21.69 -8.09
C ILE A 329 -14.93 -21.97 -9.60
N ASN A 330 -16.03 -22.39 -10.24
CA ASN A 330 -16.03 -22.64 -11.69
C ASN A 330 -16.15 -21.32 -12.49
N GLU A 331 -16.03 -21.40 -13.82
CA GLU A 331 -16.13 -20.23 -14.72
C GLU A 331 -17.48 -19.49 -14.64
N LYS A 332 -18.53 -20.14 -14.09
CA LYS A 332 -19.86 -19.55 -13.87
C LYS A 332 -20.01 -18.95 -12.47
N GLY A 333 -18.94 -18.87 -11.67
CA GLY A 333 -18.95 -18.33 -10.31
C GLY A 333 -19.57 -19.26 -9.27
N GLN A 334 -19.82 -20.53 -9.59
CA GLN A 334 -20.41 -21.49 -8.66
C GLN A 334 -19.32 -22.23 -7.87
N VAL A 335 -19.55 -22.43 -6.58
CA VAL A 335 -18.67 -23.23 -5.72
C VAL A 335 -18.84 -24.71 -6.05
N VAL A 336 -17.75 -25.34 -6.48
CA VAL A 336 -17.63 -26.77 -6.74
C VAL A 336 -16.81 -27.38 -5.62
N VAL A 337 -17.41 -28.34 -4.92
CA VAL A 337 -16.76 -29.08 -3.84
C VAL A 337 -16.63 -30.55 -4.23
N GLN A 338 -15.42 -31.08 -4.06
CA GLN A 338 -15.07 -32.48 -4.26
C GLN A 338 -14.70 -33.16 -2.94
N GLU A 339 -14.93 -34.46 -2.90
CA GLU A 339 -14.52 -35.32 -1.80
C GLU A 339 -13.00 -35.48 -1.78
N GLN A 340 -12.47 -35.93 -0.65
CA GLN A 340 -11.08 -36.34 -0.51
C GLN A 340 -10.72 -37.37 -1.57
N ASN A 341 -9.49 -37.30 -2.06
CA ASN A 341 -8.98 -38.13 -3.15
C ASN A 341 -9.71 -37.94 -4.49
N LYS A 342 -10.27 -36.74 -4.71
CA LYS A 342 -10.77 -36.28 -6.01
C LYS A 342 -10.20 -34.91 -6.35
N VAL A 343 -9.74 -34.74 -7.58
CA VAL A 343 -9.25 -33.47 -8.12
C VAL A 343 -10.11 -33.00 -9.28
N PHE A 344 -10.41 -31.70 -9.30
CA PHE A 344 -11.18 -31.04 -10.35
C PHE A 344 -10.39 -30.93 -11.65
N ILE A 345 -10.99 -31.43 -12.73
CA ILE A 345 -10.49 -31.29 -14.10
C ILE A 345 -11.48 -30.42 -14.89
N PRO A 346 -11.09 -29.19 -15.26
CA PRO A 346 -11.95 -28.31 -16.05
C PRO A 346 -12.42 -28.98 -17.36
N PRO A 347 -13.65 -28.68 -17.83
CA PRO A 347 -14.63 -27.80 -17.20
C PRO A 347 -15.53 -28.50 -16.16
N HIS A 348 -15.77 -29.82 -16.29
CA HIS A 348 -16.81 -30.53 -15.53
C HIS A 348 -16.42 -31.96 -15.12
N TYR A 349 -15.12 -32.26 -15.06
CA TYR A 349 -14.62 -33.61 -14.81
C TYR A 349 -13.88 -33.71 -13.47
N PHE A 350 -13.70 -34.93 -13.00
CA PHE A 350 -12.84 -35.23 -11.86
C PHE A 350 -11.94 -36.42 -12.16
N LEU A 351 -10.78 -36.45 -11.50
CA LEU A 351 -9.97 -37.65 -11.32
C LEU A 351 -10.04 -38.06 -9.86
N ALA A 352 -10.23 -39.34 -9.61
CA ALA A 352 -10.27 -39.94 -8.28
C ALA A 352 -9.20 -41.02 -8.14
N TRP A 353 -8.61 -41.13 -6.96
CA TRP A 353 -7.61 -42.15 -6.61
C TRP A 353 -7.94 -42.79 -5.26
N ASP A 354 -7.05 -43.65 -4.78
CA ASP A 354 -7.16 -44.35 -3.48
C ASP A 354 -8.32 -45.36 -3.40
N TYR A 355 -8.44 -46.19 -4.45
CA TYR A 355 -9.32 -47.34 -4.45
C TYR A 355 -8.53 -48.62 -4.10
N TYR A 356 -9.19 -49.61 -3.48
CA TYR A 356 -8.57 -50.90 -3.15
C TYR A 356 -7.95 -51.63 -4.35
N ASP A 357 -8.53 -51.45 -5.54
CA ASP A 357 -8.05 -51.98 -6.82
C ASP A 357 -6.90 -51.15 -7.43
N ARG A 358 -6.43 -50.11 -6.73
CA ARG A 358 -5.44 -49.13 -7.17
C ARG A 358 -5.82 -48.41 -8.46
N SER A 359 -7.09 -48.39 -8.82
CA SER A 359 -7.52 -47.69 -10.03
C SER A 359 -7.47 -46.17 -9.85
N ILE A 360 -7.19 -45.47 -10.95
CA ILE A 360 -7.48 -44.05 -11.10
C ILE A 360 -8.76 -43.94 -11.92
N ARG A 361 -9.74 -43.20 -11.42
CA ARG A 361 -11.07 -43.11 -12.04
C ARG A 361 -11.34 -41.70 -12.55
N PHE A 362 -11.71 -41.60 -13.81
CA PHE A 362 -12.11 -40.35 -14.45
C PHE A 362 -13.64 -40.31 -14.58
N GLY A 363 -14.27 -39.19 -14.21
CA GLY A 363 -15.73 -39.07 -14.24
C GLY A 363 -16.22 -37.65 -14.42
N VAL A 364 -17.54 -37.50 -14.59
CA VAL A 364 -18.22 -36.20 -14.64
C VAL A 364 -18.63 -35.80 -13.22
N ILE A 365 -18.40 -34.55 -12.86
CA ILE A 365 -18.79 -34.04 -11.55
C ILE A 365 -20.31 -34.14 -11.39
N GLY A 366 -20.74 -34.82 -10.33
CA GLY A 366 -22.16 -35.05 -10.03
C GLY A 366 -22.75 -36.33 -10.63
N ALA A 367 -22.01 -37.03 -11.50
CA ALA A 367 -22.39 -38.38 -11.93
C ALA A 367 -21.94 -39.42 -10.89
N GLU A 368 -22.76 -40.45 -10.68
CA GLU A 368 -22.41 -41.56 -9.79
C GLU A 368 -21.39 -42.53 -10.42
N LYS A 369 -21.35 -42.58 -11.76
CA LYS A 369 -20.49 -43.51 -12.51
C LYS A 369 -19.26 -42.80 -13.07
N SER A 370 -18.12 -43.47 -12.95
CA SER A 370 -16.90 -43.10 -13.67
C SER A 370 -17.08 -43.36 -15.17
N ILE A 371 -16.55 -42.45 -16.00
CA ILE A 371 -16.48 -42.60 -17.46
C ILE A 371 -15.40 -43.61 -17.84
N CYS A 372 -14.25 -43.51 -17.16
CA CYS A 372 -13.09 -44.34 -17.43
C CYS A 372 -12.49 -44.79 -16.09
N ILE A 373 -12.13 -46.07 -16.02
CA ILE A 373 -11.38 -46.66 -14.93
C ILE A 373 -10.05 -47.05 -15.53
N LEU A 374 -8.99 -46.54 -14.94
CA LEU A 374 -7.63 -46.87 -15.33
C LEU A 374 -7.01 -47.70 -14.22
N GLU A 375 -6.69 -48.95 -14.54
CA GLU A 375 -5.94 -49.81 -13.66
C GLU A 375 -4.46 -49.43 -13.74
N THR A 376 -3.89 -48.93 -12.64
CA THR A 376 -2.45 -48.74 -12.55
C THR A 376 -1.84 -50.04 -12.07
N ASN A 377 -1.05 -50.70 -12.93
CA ASN A 377 -0.27 -51.89 -12.56
C ASN A 377 0.99 -51.54 -11.73
N ASP A 378 1.04 -50.32 -11.18
CA ASP A 378 2.18 -49.80 -10.47
C ASP A 378 2.26 -50.35 -9.04
N VAL A 379 3.51 -50.63 -8.63
CA VAL A 379 3.82 -51.10 -7.27
C VAL A 379 3.56 -50.00 -6.23
N TYR A 380 3.61 -48.74 -6.66
CA TYR A 380 3.62 -47.55 -5.80
C TYR A 380 2.23 -46.95 -5.65
N GLU A 381 1.90 -46.56 -4.43
CA GLU A 381 0.61 -45.98 -4.07
C GLU A 381 0.61 -44.46 -4.30
N VAL A 382 -0.49 -43.95 -4.85
CA VAL A 382 -0.70 -42.52 -5.09
C VAL A 382 -1.20 -41.86 -3.81
N THR A 383 -0.43 -40.92 -3.27
CA THR A 383 -0.75 -40.21 -2.02
C THR A 383 -1.55 -38.93 -2.26
N CYS A 384 -1.31 -38.25 -3.38
CA CYS A 384 -2.03 -37.04 -3.77
C CYS A 384 -2.01 -36.83 -5.29
N MET A 385 -2.98 -36.10 -5.82
CA MET A 385 -2.99 -35.68 -7.21
C MET A 385 -3.35 -34.20 -7.37
N ALA A 386 -2.78 -33.54 -8.38
CA ALA A 386 -3.08 -32.16 -8.74
C ALA A 386 -3.19 -32.01 -10.27
N SER A 387 -3.99 -31.04 -10.74
CA SER A 387 -4.05 -30.64 -12.14
C SER A 387 -3.65 -29.18 -12.30
N ALA A 388 -2.74 -28.90 -13.22
CA ALA A 388 -2.27 -27.54 -13.49
C ALA A 388 -3.21 -26.77 -14.43
N ASP A 389 -3.61 -27.39 -15.54
CA ASP A 389 -4.29 -26.75 -16.67
C ASP A 389 -5.45 -27.59 -17.25
N GLY A 390 -5.88 -28.63 -16.53
CA GLY A 390 -6.87 -29.60 -17.01
C GLY A 390 -6.35 -30.60 -18.04
N LYS A 391 -5.08 -30.50 -18.46
CA LYS A 391 -4.42 -31.47 -19.35
C LYS A 391 -3.28 -32.20 -18.67
N SER A 392 -2.50 -31.51 -17.85
CA SER A 392 -1.37 -32.05 -17.12
C SER A 392 -1.81 -32.44 -15.71
N ILE A 393 -1.61 -33.72 -15.38
CA ILE A 393 -1.93 -34.28 -14.06
C ILE A 393 -0.65 -34.74 -13.39
N PHE A 394 -0.50 -34.43 -12.11
CA PHE A 394 0.64 -34.78 -11.29
C PHE A 394 0.14 -35.67 -10.17
N ALA A 395 0.79 -36.81 -9.95
CA ALA A 395 0.50 -37.74 -8.86
C ALA A 395 1.75 -37.91 -7.99
N GLY A 396 1.64 -37.60 -6.69
CA GLY A 396 2.66 -37.90 -5.71
C GLY A 396 2.58 -39.38 -5.31
N LEU A 397 3.73 -40.05 -5.22
CA LEU A 397 3.82 -41.46 -4.85
C LEU A 397 4.41 -41.63 -3.45
N THR A 398 4.13 -42.77 -2.79
CA THR A 398 4.72 -43.12 -1.49
C THR A 398 6.25 -43.21 -1.50
N THR A 399 6.88 -43.31 -2.66
CA THR A 399 8.33 -43.29 -2.84
C THR A 399 8.96 -41.89 -2.78
N GLY A 400 8.15 -40.83 -2.69
CA GLY A 400 8.61 -39.44 -2.82
C GLY A 400 8.84 -38.99 -4.27
N SER A 401 8.50 -39.82 -5.26
CA SER A 401 8.55 -39.46 -6.69
C SER A 401 7.22 -38.89 -7.18
N ILE A 402 7.26 -38.14 -8.28
CA ILE A 402 6.08 -37.60 -8.95
C ILE A 402 5.88 -38.29 -10.29
N MET A 403 4.66 -38.77 -10.55
CA MET A 403 4.23 -39.29 -11.84
C MET A 403 3.40 -38.25 -12.58
N VAL A 404 3.73 -37.98 -13.85
CA VAL A 404 3.07 -36.98 -14.68
C VAL A 404 2.26 -37.65 -15.78
N TRP A 405 1.04 -37.18 -15.98
CA TRP A 405 0.12 -37.68 -17.00
C TRP A 405 -0.35 -36.55 -17.90
N THR A 406 -0.65 -36.89 -19.15
CA THR A 406 -1.28 -35.97 -20.10
C THR A 406 -2.65 -36.52 -20.50
N LEU A 407 -3.69 -35.76 -20.22
CA LEU A 407 -5.06 -36.06 -20.61
C LEU A 407 -5.29 -35.60 -22.06
N ASN A 408 -5.59 -36.57 -22.95
CA ASN A 408 -5.82 -36.32 -24.37
C ASN A 408 -7.30 -36.58 -24.74
N GLY A 409 -7.93 -35.66 -25.47
CA GLY A 409 -9.23 -35.89 -26.12
C GLY A 409 -10.48 -35.83 -25.22
N ILE A 410 -10.83 -34.64 -24.71
CA ILE A 410 -12.08 -34.42 -23.96
C ILE A 410 -13.31 -34.28 -24.90
N ASN A 411 -13.09 -34.14 -26.21
CA ASN A 411 -14.16 -33.90 -27.20
C ASN A 411 -14.72 -35.20 -27.81
N GLY A 412 -15.63 -35.85 -27.08
CA GLY A 412 -16.81 -36.51 -27.66
C GLY A 412 -16.67 -37.83 -28.43
N VAL A 413 -15.49 -38.39 -28.70
CA VAL A 413 -15.40 -39.65 -29.50
C VAL A 413 -14.54 -40.77 -28.86
N SER A 414 -13.60 -40.46 -27.97
CA SER A 414 -12.96 -41.45 -27.09
C SER A 414 -12.09 -40.73 -26.07
N SER A 415 -12.41 -40.85 -24.77
CA SER A 415 -11.54 -40.35 -23.71
C SER A 415 -10.44 -41.38 -23.46
N GLY A 416 -9.25 -41.15 -24.01
CA GLY A 416 -8.06 -41.95 -23.74
C GLY A 416 -7.18 -41.28 -22.69
N LEU A 417 -7.02 -41.90 -21.52
CA LEU A 417 -5.90 -41.60 -20.64
C LEU A 417 -4.68 -42.34 -21.20
N SER A 418 -3.79 -41.63 -21.89
CA SER A 418 -2.52 -42.20 -22.33
C SER A 418 -1.45 -41.90 -21.26
N PRO A 419 -1.04 -42.87 -20.43
CA PRO A 419 0.08 -42.67 -19.53
C PRO A 419 1.35 -42.45 -20.36
N LYS A 420 2.06 -41.35 -20.10
CA LYS A 420 3.45 -41.16 -20.53
C LYS A 420 4.29 -40.96 -19.29
N LEU A 421 5.06 -41.98 -18.92
CA LEU A 421 5.99 -41.92 -17.81
C LEU A 421 7.12 -40.95 -18.18
N THR A 422 7.04 -39.71 -17.70
CA THR A 422 8.12 -38.74 -17.87
C THR A 422 8.73 -38.50 -16.51
N ARG A 423 9.91 -39.07 -16.29
CA ARG A 423 10.73 -38.81 -15.09
C ARG A 423 11.33 -37.42 -15.27
N LEU A 424 10.84 -36.45 -14.50
CA LEU A 424 11.54 -35.17 -14.36
C LEU A 424 12.81 -35.47 -13.55
N THR A 425 13.96 -35.46 -14.23
CA THR A 425 15.29 -35.46 -13.61
C THR A 425 15.61 -34.09 -13.05
#